data_AF-A0A955WB01-F1
#
_entry.id   AF-A0A955WB01-F1
#
_cell.length_a   1.000
_cell.length_b   1.000
_cell.length_c   1.000
_cell.angle_alpha   90.00
_cell.angle_beta   90.00
_cell.angle_gamma   90.00
#
_symmetry.space_group_name_H-M   'P 1'
#
loop_
_entity.id
_entity.type
_entity.pdbx_description
1 polymer ?
#
loop_
_entity_poly.entity_id
_entity_poly.type
_entity_poly.pdbx_seq_one_letter_code
_entity_poly.pdbx_strand_id
1 'polypeptide(L)'
;MTRSSLFLAAFSGLLAFMAATASSAQADVTIYRGGSRWAVIEDDGDVYINGSRVGQIESDGDVYVSGSRVGLVEDDGDIYRSGSRVGQVESDGDVYMSGSRIGQIESDGDIYLNGSRWGQAQSCCGSYTQLRQVAAVLVFFDSGYAR
;
A
#
# COMPACT_ATOMS: atom_id res chain seq x y z
N MET A 1 56.65 58.81 12.28
CA MET A 1 56.96 57.43 11.83
C MET A 1 55.83 56.53 12.28
N THR A 2 54.85 56.30 11.42
CA THR A 2 53.77 55.33 11.69
C THR A 2 53.38 54.69 10.36
N ARG A 3 53.75 53.41 10.29
CA ARG A 3 53.33 52.31 9.40
C ARG A 3 51.80 52.19 9.41
N SER A 4 51.10 51.52 8.50
CA SER A 4 51.36 50.84 7.23
C SER A 4 49.97 50.49 6.68
N SER A 5 49.91 50.33 5.37
CA SER A 5 48.74 50.10 4.54
C SER A 5 48.04 48.73 4.73
N LEU A 6 46.73 48.72 4.43
CA LEU A 6 45.92 47.68 3.75
C LEU A 6 45.78 46.29 4.40
N PHE A 7 44.55 45.77 4.48
CA PHE A 7 44.14 44.57 3.71
C PHE A 7 42.61 44.38 3.76
N LEU A 8 42.04 44.31 2.56
CA LEU A 8 40.65 43.99 2.23
C LEU A 8 40.50 42.46 2.22
N ALA A 9 39.48 41.90 2.87
CA ALA A 9 39.04 40.53 2.61
C ALA A 9 37.53 40.43 2.84
N ALA A 10 36.77 40.49 1.75
CA ALA A 10 35.35 40.17 1.72
C ALA A 10 35.19 38.66 1.86
N PHE A 11 34.52 38.21 2.92
CA PHE A 11 34.24 36.80 3.16
C PHE A 11 32.88 36.47 2.54
N SER A 12 32.91 35.90 1.34
CA SER A 12 31.72 35.45 0.63
C SER A 12 31.08 34.26 1.36
N GLY A 13 29.88 34.46 1.91
CA GLY A 13 29.09 33.40 2.52
C GLY A 13 28.48 32.49 1.45
N LEU A 14 28.89 31.22 1.42
CA LEU A 14 28.22 30.17 0.65
C LEU A 14 27.23 29.47 1.59
N LEU A 15 25.95 29.84 1.53
CA LEU A 15 24.88 29.17 2.27
C LEU A 15 24.46 27.92 1.47
N ALA A 16 24.99 26.75 1.85
CA ALA A 16 24.58 25.48 1.26
C ALA A 16 23.18 25.09 1.77
N PHE A 17 22.17 25.19 0.91
CA PHE A 17 20.81 24.75 1.19
C PHE A 17 20.74 23.22 1.01
N MET A 18 21.01 22.46 2.07
CA MET A 18 20.73 21.02 2.09
C MET A 18 19.21 20.83 2.17
N ALA A 19 18.57 20.55 1.03
CA ALA A 19 17.20 20.03 1.01
C ALA A 19 17.22 18.61 1.58
N ALA A 20 16.86 18.48 2.86
CA ALA A 20 16.59 17.17 3.45
C ALA A 20 15.32 16.61 2.81
N THR A 21 15.45 15.62 1.94
CA THR A 21 14.31 14.84 1.46
C THR A 21 13.84 13.96 2.61
N ALA A 22 12.79 14.40 3.31
CA ALA A 22 12.10 13.57 4.27
C ALA A 22 11.52 12.36 3.52
N SER A 23 12.10 11.18 3.71
CA SER A 23 11.47 9.93 3.29
C SER A 23 10.26 9.74 4.20
N SER A 24 9.06 9.89 3.67
CA SER A 24 7.85 9.52 4.39
C SER A 24 7.82 8.00 4.47
N ALA A 25 8.23 7.43 5.60
CA ALA A 25 8.00 6.02 5.89
C ALA A 25 6.48 5.80 5.92
N GLN A 26 5.97 5.03 4.96
CA GLN A 26 4.56 4.66 4.96
C GLN A 26 4.37 3.62 6.06
N ALA A 27 3.35 3.80 6.91
CA ALA A 27 3.10 2.84 7.98
C ALA A 27 2.55 1.53 7.41
N ASP A 28 2.96 0.41 8.02
CA ASP A 28 2.44 -0.92 7.67
C ASP A 28 0.92 -0.96 7.78
N VAL A 29 0.27 -1.62 6.82
CA VAL A 29 -1.16 -1.87 6.86
C VAL A 29 -1.41 -3.17 7.61
N THR A 30 -2.20 -3.11 8.68
CA THR A 30 -2.57 -4.31 9.45
C THR A 30 -4.04 -4.63 9.27
N ILE A 31 -4.36 -5.86 8.83
CA ILE A 31 -5.73 -6.33 8.67
C ILE A 31 -6.11 -7.26 9.82
N TYR A 32 -7.22 -6.96 10.48
CA TYR A 32 -7.82 -7.73 11.56
C TYR A 32 -9.07 -8.48 11.06
N ARG A 33 -9.25 -9.70 11.55
CA ARG A 33 -10.43 -10.53 11.29
C ARG A 33 -10.85 -11.23 12.58
N GLY A 34 -12.13 -11.15 12.92
CA GLY A 34 -12.65 -11.73 14.17
C GLY A 34 -11.94 -11.22 15.44
N GLY A 35 -11.50 -9.95 15.45
CA GLY A 35 -10.80 -9.33 16.57
C GLY A 35 -9.32 -9.72 16.72
N SER A 36 -8.77 -10.54 15.81
CA SER A 36 -7.36 -10.94 15.82
C SER A 36 -6.64 -10.38 14.60
N ARG A 37 -5.35 -10.07 14.74
CA ARG A 37 -4.51 -9.69 13.60
C ARG A 37 -4.40 -10.88 12.65
N TRP A 38 -4.77 -10.66 11.39
CA TRP A 38 -4.78 -11.68 10.35
C TRP A 38 -3.66 -11.46 9.32
N ALA A 39 -3.54 -10.25 8.78
CA ALA A 39 -2.52 -9.91 7.80
C ALA A 39 -1.75 -8.62 8.14
N VAL A 40 -0.53 -8.52 7.65
CA VAL A 40 0.28 -7.29 7.62
C VAL A 40 0.85 -7.11 6.23
N ILE A 41 0.83 -5.89 5.72
CA ILE A 41 1.51 -5.45 4.51
C ILE A 41 2.58 -4.45 4.96
N GLU A 42 3.85 -4.83 4.79
CA GLU A 42 4.99 -3.95 5.08
C GLU A 42 5.15 -2.92 3.94
N ASP A 43 5.94 -1.87 4.20
CA ASP A 43 6.13 -0.74 3.28
C ASP A 43 6.78 -1.15 1.94
N ASP A 44 7.61 -2.19 1.95
CA ASP A 44 8.21 -2.81 0.77
C ASP A 44 7.28 -3.79 0.01
N GLY A 45 6.03 -3.90 0.49
CA GLY A 45 4.99 -4.74 -0.10
C GLY A 45 4.97 -6.18 0.39
N ASP A 46 5.86 -6.57 1.31
CA ASP A 46 5.84 -7.93 1.88
C ASP A 46 4.53 -8.20 2.63
N VAL A 47 3.93 -9.36 2.33
CA VAL A 47 2.65 -9.77 2.91
C VAL A 47 2.87 -10.91 3.90
N TYR A 48 2.42 -10.70 5.13
CA TYR A 48 2.44 -11.68 6.20
C TYR A 48 1.03 -12.09 6.56
N ILE A 49 0.79 -13.39 6.71
CA ILE A 49 -0.46 -13.95 7.22
C ILE A 49 -0.15 -14.75 8.47
N ASN A 50 -0.84 -14.45 9.58
CA ASN A 50 -0.60 -15.05 10.89
C ASN A 50 0.89 -15.00 11.32
N GLY A 51 1.59 -13.93 10.95
CA GLY A 51 3.00 -13.70 11.32
C GLY A 51 4.04 -14.43 10.45
N SER A 52 3.63 -15.12 9.38
CA SER A 52 4.56 -15.71 8.41
C SER A 52 4.48 -14.98 7.08
N ARG A 53 5.63 -14.66 6.47
CA ARG A 53 5.68 -14.09 5.12
C ARG A 53 5.16 -15.11 4.12
N VAL A 54 4.16 -14.73 3.34
CA VAL A 54 3.51 -15.62 2.36
C VAL A 54 3.62 -15.10 0.92
N GLY A 55 3.98 -13.84 0.73
CA GLY A 55 4.07 -13.25 -0.60
C GLY A 55 4.44 -11.77 -0.54
N GLN A 56 4.19 -11.09 -1.66
CA GLN A 56 4.51 -9.68 -1.85
C GLN A 56 3.52 -9.06 -2.84
N ILE A 57 3.25 -7.77 -2.67
CA ILE A 57 2.54 -6.91 -3.63
C ILE A 57 3.53 -5.84 -4.07
N GLU A 58 4.02 -5.92 -5.31
CA GLU A 58 4.97 -4.96 -5.86
C GLU A 58 4.30 -3.62 -6.17
N SER A 59 5.11 -2.56 -6.32
CA SER A 59 4.61 -1.19 -6.49
C SER A 59 3.82 -0.97 -7.78
N ASP A 60 4.04 -1.79 -8.80
CA ASP A 60 3.27 -1.80 -10.05
C ASP A 60 1.97 -2.64 -9.95
N GLY A 61 1.70 -3.21 -8.78
CA GLY A 61 0.51 -3.99 -8.48
C GLY A 61 0.67 -5.50 -8.70
N ASP A 62 1.84 -5.98 -9.16
CA ASP A 62 2.07 -7.41 -9.32
C ASP A 62 1.99 -8.14 -7.97
N VAL A 63 1.27 -9.27 -7.96
CA VAL A 63 1.05 -10.05 -6.74
C VAL A 63 1.77 -11.38 -6.83
N TYR A 64 2.65 -11.64 -5.88
CA TYR A 64 3.39 -12.89 -5.74
C TYR A 64 2.94 -13.64 -4.50
N VAL A 65 2.69 -14.95 -4.65
CA VAL A 65 2.42 -15.86 -3.52
C VAL A 65 3.44 -16.98 -3.58
N SER A 66 4.15 -17.21 -2.47
CA SER A 66 5.22 -18.21 -2.38
C SER A 66 6.26 -18.12 -3.52
N GLY A 67 6.59 -16.88 -3.94
CA GLY A 67 7.59 -16.60 -4.98
C GLY A 67 7.10 -16.76 -6.42
N SER A 68 5.82 -17.05 -6.67
CA SER A 68 5.24 -17.10 -8.01
C SER A 68 4.24 -15.98 -8.23
N ARG A 69 4.30 -15.31 -9.38
CA ARG A 69 3.32 -14.28 -9.77
C ARG A 69 1.95 -14.94 -9.98
N VAL A 70 0.95 -14.51 -9.22
CA VAL A 70 -0.43 -15.06 -9.26
C VAL A 70 -1.44 -14.09 -9.86
N GLY A 71 -1.10 -12.80 -9.94
CA GLY A 71 -2.00 -11.79 -10.50
C GLY A 71 -1.43 -10.39 -10.43
N LEU A 72 -2.32 -9.43 -10.62
CA LEU A 72 -2.05 -8.00 -10.70
C LEU A 72 -3.29 -7.22 -10.27
N VAL A 73 -3.09 -6.11 -9.56
CA VAL A 73 -4.11 -5.06 -9.36
C VAL A 73 -3.58 -3.78 -10.01
N GLU A 74 -4.11 -3.44 -11.17
CA GLU A 74 -3.69 -2.29 -11.95
C GLU A 74 -4.00 -0.97 -11.24
N ASP A 75 -3.40 0.13 -11.69
CA ASP A 75 -3.55 1.45 -11.06
C ASP A 75 -4.98 2.01 -11.13
N ASP A 76 -5.79 1.56 -12.10
CA ASP A 76 -7.22 1.87 -12.18
C ASP A 76 -8.09 0.95 -11.32
N GLY A 77 -7.48 -0.06 -10.67
CA GLY A 77 -8.13 -1.02 -9.78
C GLY A 77 -8.56 -2.32 -10.45
N ASP A 78 -8.33 -2.49 -11.76
CA ASP A 78 -8.63 -3.74 -12.44
C ASP A 78 -7.79 -4.90 -11.87
N ILE A 79 -8.45 -6.03 -11.61
CA ILE A 79 -7.83 -7.20 -10.99
C ILE A 79 -7.68 -8.30 -12.04
N TYR A 80 -6.44 -8.73 -12.27
CA TYR A 80 -6.11 -9.78 -13.23
C TYR A 80 -5.60 -11.05 -12.55
N ARG A 81 -6.02 -12.20 -13.08
CA ARG A 81 -5.50 -13.52 -12.72
C ARG A 81 -5.31 -14.34 -14.00
N SER A 82 -4.14 -14.96 -14.15
CA SER A 82 -3.81 -15.76 -15.34
C SER A 82 -4.05 -15.03 -16.68
N GLY A 83 -3.80 -13.72 -16.72
CA GLY A 83 -3.94 -12.90 -17.92
C GLY A 83 -5.38 -12.50 -18.28
N SER A 84 -6.36 -12.80 -17.43
CA SER A 84 -7.75 -12.39 -17.62
C SER A 84 -8.19 -11.46 -16.49
N ARG A 85 -8.98 -10.43 -16.82
CA ARG A 85 -9.63 -9.57 -15.83
C ARG A 85 -10.69 -10.38 -15.08
N VAL A 86 -10.56 -10.48 -13.77
CA VAL A 86 -11.46 -11.25 -12.90
C VAL A 86 -12.30 -10.38 -11.97
N GLY A 87 -11.88 -9.13 -11.76
CA GLY A 87 -12.55 -8.22 -10.84
C GLY A 87 -12.04 -6.80 -10.96
N GLN A 88 -12.48 -5.97 -10.03
CA GLN A 88 -12.07 -4.59 -9.88
C GLN A 88 -12.24 -4.17 -8.43
N VAL A 89 -11.38 -3.29 -7.94
CA VAL A 89 -11.70 -2.47 -6.79
C VAL A 89 -11.86 -1.03 -7.27
N GLU A 90 -12.91 -0.33 -6.84
CA GLU A 90 -13.18 1.06 -7.21
C GLU A 90 -12.63 2.02 -6.14
N SER A 91 -12.50 3.30 -6.48
CA SER A 91 -11.89 4.31 -5.59
C SER A 91 -12.73 4.67 -4.37
N ASP A 92 -14.02 4.35 -4.38
CA ASP A 92 -14.92 4.41 -3.22
C ASP A 92 -14.88 3.15 -2.35
N GLY A 93 -14.02 2.19 -2.71
CA GLY A 93 -13.79 0.96 -1.97
C GLY A 93 -14.62 -0.23 -2.40
N ASP A 94 -15.55 -0.07 -3.35
CA ASP A 94 -16.36 -1.19 -3.82
C ASP A 94 -15.51 -2.25 -4.51
N VAL A 95 -15.69 -3.52 -4.12
CA VAL A 95 -14.96 -4.65 -4.70
C VAL A 95 -15.91 -5.51 -5.52
N TYR A 96 -15.58 -5.68 -6.79
CA TYR A 96 -16.31 -6.47 -7.78
C TYR A 96 -15.52 -7.71 -8.19
N MET A 97 -16.21 -8.85 -8.29
CA MET A 97 -15.68 -10.08 -8.86
C MET A 97 -16.67 -10.63 -9.88
N SER A 98 -16.17 -11.03 -11.06
CA SER A 98 -17.00 -11.56 -12.15
C SER A 98 -18.21 -10.69 -12.50
N GLY A 99 -18.07 -9.37 -12.40
CA GLY A 99 -19.10 -8.38 -12.73
C GLY A 99 -20.16 -8.15 -11.64
N SER A 100 -20.02 -8.74 -10.46
CA SER A 100 -20.91 -8.50 -9.31
C SER A 100 -20.15 -7.87 -8.15
N ARG A 101 -20.77 -6.91 -7.45
CA ARG A 101 -20.23 -6.34 -6.22
C ARG A 101 -20.28 -7.41 -5.12
N ILE A 102 -19.12 -7.75 -4.56
CA ILE A 102 -19.01 -8.74 -3.49
C ILE A 102 -18.72 -8.11 -2.13
N GLY A 103 -18.14 -6.92 -2.10
CA GLY A 103 -17.65 -6.33 -0.85
C GLY A 103 -17.31 -4.86 -0.96
N GLN A 104 -16.77 -4.32 0.12
CA GLN A 104 -16.32 -2.94 0.21
C GLN A 104 -15.18 -2.81 1.22
N ILE A 105 -14.24 -1.91 0.94
CA ILE A 105 -13.22 -1.44 1.88
C ILE A 105 -13.53 0.03 2.15
N GLU A 106 -14.13 0.32 3.30
CA GLU A 106 -14.50 1.69 3.68
C GLU A 106 -13.25 2.51 4.03
N SER A 107 -13.39 3.85 3.99
CA SER A 107 -12.26 4.78 4.21
C SER A 107 -11.74 4.78 5.65
N ASP A 108 -12.53 4.32 6.62
CA ASP A 108 -12.10 4.06 8.00
C ASP A 108 -11.46 2.67 8.17
N GLY A 109 -11.35 1.92 7.08
CA GLY A 109 -10.73 0.61 6.99
C GLY A 109 -11.67 -0.56 7.27
N ASP A 110 -12.95 -0.35 7.54
CA ASP A 110 -13.89 -1.46 7.68
C ASP A 110 -14.04 -2.23 6.37
N ILE A 111 -13.98 -3.56 6.47
CA ILE A 111 -14.02 -4.46 5.31
C ILE A 111 -15.32 -5.26 5.36
N TYR A 112 -16.09 -5.24 4.27
CA TYR A 112 -17.34 -5.96 4.13
C TYR A 112 -17.27 -7.01 3.03
N LEU A 113 -17.94 -8.14 3.25
CA LEU A 113 -18.16 -9.19 2.27
C LEU A 113 -19.63 -9.62 2.33
N ASN A 114 -20.31 -9.60 1.19
CA ASN A 114 -21.73 -9.97 1.05
C ASN A 114 -22.65 -9.26 2.08
N GLY A 115 -22.40 -7.97 2.29
CA GLY A 115 -23.19 -7.13 3.22
C GLY A 115 -22.93 -7.37 4.70
N SER A 116 -21.95 -8.22 5.07
CA SER A 116 -21.55 -8.46 6.46
C SER A 116 -20.13 -7.98 6.69
N ARG A 117 -19.85 -7.46 7.89
CA ARG A 117 -18.50 -7.05 8.27
C ARG A 117 -17.58 -8.28 8.29
N TRP A 118 -16.56 -8.24 7.45
CA TRP A 118 -15.55 -9.29 7.31
C TRP A 118 -14.35 -9.03 8.22
N GLY A 119 -13.90 -7.78 8.32
CA GLY A 119 -12.70 -7.40 9.05
C GLY A 119 -12.47 -5.89 9.09
N GLN A 120 -11.24 -5.49 9.41
CA GLN A 120 -10.82 -4.09 9.42
C GLN A 120 -9.34 -3.95 9.09
N ALA A 121 -8.97 -3.00 8.25
CA ALA A 121 -7.59 -2.61 7.99
C ALA A 121 -7.25 -1.32 8.78
N GLN A 122 -6.08 -1.29 9.41
CA GLN A 122 -5.53 -0.12 10.09
C GLN A 122 -4.38 0.48 9.29
N SER A 123 -4.14 1.78 9.48
CA SER A 123 -3.13 2.56 8.74
C SER A 123 -3.32 2.53 7.22
N CYS A 124 -4.55 2.29 6.77
CA CYS A 124 -4.89 2.14 5.36
C CYS A 124 -5.82 3.24 4.87
N CYS A 125 -6.11 3.13 3.56
CA CYS A 125 -7.33 3.61 2.94
C CYS A 125 -7.49 5.14 2.88
N GLY A 126 -6.44 5.89 3.26
CA GLY A 126 -6.33 7.32 2.98
C GLY A 126 -5.91 7.60 1.52
N SER A 127 -5.44 6.59 0.78
CA SER A 127 -5.11 6.69 -0.64
C SER A 127 -5.59 5.46 -1.41
N TYR A 128 -5.81 5.63 -2.71
CA TYR A 128 -6.24 4.52 -3.57
C TYR A 128 -5.19 3.41 -3.69
N THR A 129 -3.90 3.75 -3.59
CA THR A 129 -2.82 2.76 -3.56
C THR A 129 -2.95 1.81 -2.37
N GLN A 130 -3.17 2.33 -1.16
CA GLN A 130 -3.37 1.50 0.03
C GLN A 130 -4.64 0.64 -0.09
N LEU A 131 -5.70 1.21 -0.67
CA LEU A 131 -6.95 0.51 -0.91
C LEU A 131 -6.74 -0.69 -1.86
N ARG A 132 -6.02 -0.50 -2.97
CA ARG A 132 -5.64 -1.57 -3.89
C ARG A 132 -4.77 -2.64 -3.24
N GLN A 133 -3.83 -2.26 -2.37
CA GLN A 133 -3.02 -3.22 -1.61
C GLN A 133 -3.88 -4.09 -0.68
N VAL A 134 -4.84 -3.49 0.05
CA VAL A 134 -5.80 -4.25 0.86
C VAL A 134 -6.64 -5.17 -0.02
N ALA A 135 -7.17 -4.68 -1.14
CA ALA A 135 -7.92 -5.51 -2.09
C ALA A 135 -7.09 -6.68 -2.63
N ALA A 136 -5.81 -6.47 -2.95
CA ALA A 136 -4.90 -7.52 -3.37
C ALA A 136 -4.72 -8.58 -2.28
N VAL A 137 -4.53 -8.18 -1.01
CA VAL A 137 -4.46 -9.14 0.11
C VAL A 137 -5.73 -9.98 0.21
N LEU A 138 -6.90 -9.32 0.17
CA LEU A 138 -8.18 -10.02 0.27
C LEU A 138 -8.41 -11.00 -0.90
N VAL A 139 -8.13 -10.59 -2.14
CA VAL A 139 -8.44 -11.40 -3.33
C VAL A 139 -7.43 -12.52 -3.59
N PHE A 140 -6.15 -12.32 -3.26
CA PHE A 140 -5.09 -13.29 -3.58
C PHE A 140 -4.64 -14.14 -2.38
N PHE A 141 -4.81 -13.66 -1.15
CA PHE A 141 -4.31 -14.35 0.05
C PHE A 141 -5.43 -14.89 0.95
N ASP A 142 -6.66 -14.36 0.87
CA ASP A 142 -7.82 -15.00 1.49
C ASP A 142 -8.57 -15.88 0.48
N SER A 143 -8.54 -17.20 0.73
CA SER A 143 -9.21 -18.15 -0.15
C SER A 143 -10.74 -18.05 -0.17
N GLY A 144 -11.37 -17.27 0.72
CA GLY A 144 -12.82 -17.17 0.86
C GLY A 144 -13.42 -15.82 0.46
N TYR A 145 -12.63 -14.76 0.29
CA TYR A 145 -13.14 -13.42 0.01
C TYR A 145 -13.67 -13.28 -1.43
N ALA A 146 -12.93 -13.81 -2.42
CA ALA A 146 -13.23 -13.64 -3.83
C ALA A 146 -13.88 -14.88 -4.50
N ARG A 147 -14.64 -15.68 -3.73
CA ARG A 147 -15.35 -16.86 -4.23
C ARG A 147 -16.75 -16.55 -4.73
#